data_AF-A0A5C3NPI1-F1
#
_entry.id   AF-A0A5C3NPI1-F1
#
_cell.length_a   1.000
_cell.length_b   1.000
_cell.length_c   1.000
_cell.angle_alpha   90.00
_cell.angle_beta   90.00
_cell.angle_gamma   90.00
#
_symmetry.space_group_name_H-M   'P 1'
#
loop_
_entity.id
_entity.type
_entity.pdbx_description
1 polymer ?
#
loop_
_entity_poly.entity_id
_entity_poly.type
_entity_poly.pdbx_seq_one_letter_code
_entity_poly.pdbx_strand_id
1 'polypeptide(L)'
;EFRLRQAQALDALTDLRGHLEVRAYIYGYKDQHVRGQREGNRSHDVIHGIANKIKLATSRYRAAFTALTTLSNVLGDHSWRISLRVLNDSDIRHIAAGDGTGSEGRKEISWIWKTSGLSSDGTVLTDQAMVNLQEGLRVEFCKARARAMRWTEEVELVEEEMRRVKAFCIWQAGWWEAQARVREGHLDLLEGTRAYAHRQASIRRRMHDCCV
;
A
#
# COMPACT_ATOMS: atom_id res chain seq x y z
N GLU A 1 10.44 38.93 -7.03
CA GLU A 1 10.05 37.87 -7.98
C GLU A 1 10.27 36.45 -7.44
N PHE A 2 11.45 36.10 -6.92
CA PHE A 2 11.74 34.74 -6.40
C PHE A 2 10.68 34.19 -5.41
N ARG A 3 10.36 34.96 -4.35
CA ARG A 3 9.32 34.58 -3.36
C ARG A 3 7.94 34.38 -3.99
N LEU A 4 7.60 35.14 -5.03
CA LEU A 4 6.34 34.98 -5.77
C LEU A 4 6.31 33.63 -6.49
N ARG A 5 7.41 33.23 -7.14
CA ARG A 5 7.50 31.92 -7.81
C ARG A 5 7.47 30.77 -6.80
N GLN A 6 8.04 30.97 -5.61
CA GLN A 6 7.99 29.99 -4.53
C GLN A 6 6.55 29.79 -4.03
N ALA A 7 5.83 30.87 -3.78
CA ALA A 7 4.41 30.82 -3.43
C ALA A 7 3.58 30.14 -4.54
N GLN A 8 3.79 30.52 -5.80
CA GLN A 8 3.12 29.89 -6.96
C GLN A 8 3.35 28.38 -7.04
N ALA A 9 4.57 27.90 -6.74
CA ALA A 9 4.87 26.47 -6.72
C ALA A 9 4.17 25.75 -5.55
N LEU A 10 4.14 26.36 -4.36
CA LEU A 10 3.46 25.80 -3.19
C LEU A 10 1.94 25.73 -3.40
N ASP A 11 1.33 26.80 -3.92
CA ASP A 11 -0.09 26.83 -4.24
C ASP A 11 -0.45 25.78 -5.31
N ALA A 12 0.38 25.66 -6.35
CA ALA A 12 0.19 24.64 -7.38
C ALA A 12 0.28 23.20 -6.82
N LEU A 13 1.16 22.94 -5.85
CA LEU A 13 1.20 21.64 -5.15
C LEU A 13 -0.04 21.40 -4.30
N THR A 14 -0.54 22.43 -3.62
CA THR A 14 -1.78 22.36 -2.84
C THR A 14 -2.97 22.03 -3.74
N ASP A 15 -3.12 22.74 -4.86
CA ASP A 15 -4.16 22.46 -5.87
C ASP A 15 -4.03 21.02 -6.39
N LEU A 16 -2.80 20.59 -6.71
CA LEU A 16 -2.52 19.24 -7.21
C LEU A 16 -2.96 18.16 -6.21
N ARG A 17 -2.60 18.30 -4.92
CA ARG A 17 -3.02 17.38 -3.85
C ARG A 17 -4.54 17.34 -3.71
N GLY A 18 -5.19 18.51 -3.69
CA GLY A 18 -6.65 18.61 -3.61
C GLY A 18 -7.35 17.93 -4.78
N HIS A 19 -6.86 18.11 -6.01
CA HIS A 19 -7.42 17.42 -7.17
C HIS A 19 -7.20 15.91 -7.14
N LEU A 20 -6.08 15.43 -6.60
CA LEU A 20 -5.83 14.00 -6.41
C LEU A 20 -6.77 13.39 -5.38
N GLU A 21 -7.07 14.09 -4.29
CA GLU A 21 -8.02 13.68 -3.25
C GLU A 21 -9.44 13.55 -3.83
N VAL A 22 -9.93 14.60 -4.50
CA VAL A 22 -11.25 14.60 -5.15
C VAL A 22 -11.34 13.48 -6.20
N ARG A 23 -10.26 13.26 -6.97
CA ARG A 23 -10.23 12.17 -7.95
C ARG A 23 -10.38 10.81 -7.27
N ALA A 24 -9.66 10.56 -6.18
CA ALA A 24 -9.76 9.30 -5.43
C ALA A 24 -11.17 9.08 -4.86
N TYR A 25 -11.77 10.13 -4.28
CA TYR A 25 -13.15 10.09 -3.79
C TYR A 25 -14.14 9.72 -4.91
N ILE A 26 -14.04 10.35 -6.08
CA ILE A 26 -14.96 10.09 -7.20
C ILE A 26 -14.80 8.68 -7.76
N TYR A 27 -13.58 8.16 -7.84
CA TYR A 27 -13.37 6.75 -8.23
C TYR A 27 -14.06 5.80 -7.24
N GLY A 28 -13.89 6.01 -5.93
CA GLY A 28 -14.58 5.21 -4.91
C GLY A 28 -16.10 5.33 -5.00
N TYR A 29 -16.63 6.54 -5.18
CA TYR A 29 -18.06 6.77 -5.36
C TYR A 29 -18.60 6.05 -6.60
N LYS A 30 -17.89 6.16 -7.73
CA LYS A 30 -18.25 5.52 -9.00
C LYS A 30 -18.32 3.99 -8.85
N ASP A 31 -17.30 3.37 -8.26
CA ASP A 31 -17.21 1.92 -8.10
C ASP A 31 -18.38 1.35 -7.29
N GLN A 32 -18.85 2.11 -6.29
CA GLN A 32 -19.95 1.71 -5.41
C GLN A 32 -21.34 2.00 -6.02
N HIS A 33 -21.54 3.18 -6.61
CA HIS A 33 -22.88 3.72 -6.85
C HIS A 33 -23.26 3.83 -8.33
N VAL A 34 -22.30 3.93 -9.26
CA VAL A 34 -22.62 4.20 -10.67
C VAL A 34 -22.88 2.90 -11.41
N ARG A 35 -24.10 2.75 -11.92
CA ARG A 35 -24.54 1.61 -12.75
C ARG A 35 -25.14 2.12 -14.06
N GLY A 36 -24.93 1.37 -15.14
CA GLY A 36 -25.47 1.68 -16.47
C GLY A 36 -24.71 2.77 -17.24
N GLN A 37 -25.01 2.87 -18.53
CA GLN A 37 -24.21 3.63 -19.50
C GLN A 37 -24.30 5.15 -19.33
N ARG A 38 -25.49 5.71 -19.08
CA ARG A 38 -25.71 7.17 -19.00
C ARG A 38 -24.97 7.81 -17.82
N GLU A 39 -25.14 7.25 -16.62
CA GLU A 39 -24.48 7.76 -15.42
C GLU A 39 -22.96 7.46 -15.43
N GLY A 40 -22.56 6.38 -16.13
CA GLY A 40 -21.16 6.10 -16.47
C GLY A 40 -20.51 7.20 -17.30
N ASN A 41 -21.18 7.65 -18.36
CA ASN A 41 -20.68 8.75 -19.21
C ASN A 41 -20.56 10.07 -18.44
N ARG A 42 -21.57 10.44 -17.64
CA ARG A 42 -21.51 11.65 -16.80
C ARG A 42 -20.34 11.62 -15.83
N SER A 43 -20.10 10.45 -15.23
CA SER A 43 -18.97 10.26 -14.32
C SER A 43 -17.63 10.36 -15.06
N HIS A 44 -17.53 9.87 -16.30
CA HIS A 44 -16.35 10.05 -17.15
C HIS A 44 -16.06 11.53 -17.41
N ASP A 45 -17.09 12.33 -17.71
CA ASP A 45 -16.91 13.77 -17.96
C ASP A 45 -16.36 14.50 -16.73
N VAL A 46 -16.86 14.16 -15.53
CA VAL A 46 -16.35 14.72 -14.26
C VAL A 46 -14.91 14.31 -14.01
N ILE A 47 -14.58 13.03 -14.20
CA ILE A 47 -13.21 12.51 -14.05
C ILE A 47 -12.27 13.18 -15.05
N HIS A 48 -12.70 13.37 -16.29
CA HIS A 48 -11.92 14.05 -17.32
C HIS A 48 -11.68 15.52 -16.97
N GLY A 49 -12.69 16.21 -16.44
CA GLY A 49 -12.56 17.57 -15.92
C GLY A 49 -11.49 17.67 -14.83
N ILE A 50 -11.45 16.72 -13.90
CA ILE A 50 -10.43 16.68 -12.84
C ILE A 50 -9.05 16.33 -13.40
N ALA A 51 -8.97 15.40 -14.35
CA ALA A 51 -7.71 15.08 -15.02
C ALA A 51 -7.10 16.32 -15.70
N ASN A 52 -7.93 17.17 -16.31
CA ASN A 52 -7.47 18.43 -16.89
C ASN A 52 -7.00 19.43 -15.84
N LYS A 53 -7.68 19.52 -14.68
CA LYS A 53 -7.22 20.35 -13.55
C LYS A 53 -5.88 19.88 -13.00
N ILE A 54 -5.66 18.56 -12.89
CA ILE A 54 -4.38 17.97 -12.50
C ILE A 54 -3.28 18.37 -13.49
N LYS A 55 -3.53 18.26 -14.81
CA LYS A 55 -2.58 18.67 -15.85
C LYS A 55 -2.23 20.15 -15.73
N LEU A 56 -3.21 21.01 -15.48
CA LEU A 56 -3.02 22.45 -15.31
C LEU A 56 -2.19 22.79 -14.06
N ALA A 57 -2.50 22.16 -12.91
CA ALA A 57 -1.73 22.35 -11.69
C ALA A 57 -0.27 21.87 -11.86
N THR A 58 -0.09 20.74 -12.56
CA THR A 58 1.23 20.19 -12.90
C THR A 58 2.04 21.13 -13.78
N SER A 59 1.45 21.69 -14.84
CA SER A 59 2.15 22.62 -15.72
C SER A 59 2.51 23.93 -15.00
N ARG A 60 1.59 24.45 -14.16
CA ARG A 60 1.83 25.62 -13.31
C ARG A 60 3.00 25.38 -12.35
N TYR A 61 3.03 24.22 -11.69
CA TYR A 61 4.14 23.82 -10.82
C TYR A 61 5.47 23.79 -11.58
N ARG A 62 5.52 23.07 -12.70
CA ARG A 62 6.74 22.91 -13.50
C ARG A 62 7.26 24.26 -14.01
N ALA A 63 6.37 25.15 -14.49
CA ALA A 63 6.75 26.49 -14.92
C ALA A 63 7.30 27.36 -13.78
N ALA A 64 6.67 27.31 -12.59
CA ALA A 64 7.18 28.00 -11.41
C ALA A 64 8.54 27.43 -10.97
N PHE A 65 8.71 26.11 -11.00
CA PHE A 65 9.96 25.42 -10.65
C PHE A 65 11.11 25.78 -11.60
N THR A 66 10.85 25.87 -12.91
CA THR A 66 11.87 26.30 -13.88
C THR A 66 12.29 27.74 -13.63
N ALA A 67 11.34 28.64 -13.34
CA ALA A 67 11.66 30.03 -13.01
C ALA A 67 12.40 30.17 -11.67
N LEU A 68 12.07 29.34 -10.67
CA LEU A 68 12.81 29.28 -9.41
C LEU A 68 14.24 28.84 -9.62
N THR A 69 14.46 27.84 -10.48
CA THR A 69 15.80 27.32 -10.77
C THR A 69 16.68 28.36 -11.46
N THR A 70 16.14 29.14 -12.40
CA THR A 70 16.89 30.22 -13.06
C THR A 70 17.21 31.35 -12.09
N LEU A 71 16.23 31.78 -11.29
CA LEU A 71 16.40 32.85 -10.31
C LEU A 71 17.34 32.44 -9.16
N SER A 72 17.28 31.20 -8.69
CA SER A 72 18.16 30.70 -7.62
C SER A 72 19.63 30.71 -8.01
N ASN A 73 19.92 30.41 -9.28
CA ASN A 73 21.29 30.42 -9.78
C ASN A 73 21.88 31.84 -9.78
N VAL A 74 21.04 32.85 -10.01
CA VAL A 74 21.45 34.27 -9.97
C VAL A 74 21.59 34.78 -8.54
N LEU A 75 20.68 34.36 -7.64
CA LEU A 75 20.63 34.82 -6.24
C LEU A 75 21.60 34.05 -5.31
N GLY A 76 22.06 32.87 -5.71
CA GLY A 76 22.89 31.99 -4.88
C GLY A 76 22.14 31.26 -3.76
N ASP A 77 20.83 31.49 -3.60
CA ASP A 77 19.99 30.85 -2.57
C ASP A 77 19.37 29.54 -3.07
N HIS A 78 19.66 28.44 -2.36
CA HIS A 78 19.24 27.08 -2.68
C HIS A 78 18.35 26.45 -1.59
N SER A 79 17.97 27.21 -0.57
CA SER A 79 17.18 26.75 0.59
C SER A 79 15.84 26.11 0.18
N TRP A 80 15.22 26.62 -0.88
CA TRP A 80 13.94 26.18 -1.41
C TRP A 80 13.93 24.73 -1.95
N ARG A 81 15.10 24.17 -2.29
CA ARG A 81 15.23 22.79 -2.82
C ARG A 81 14.95 21.71 -1.77
N ILE A 82 14.94 22.08 -0.48
CA ILE A 82 14.58 21.18 0.62
C ILE A 82 13.09 20.82 0.55
N SER A 83 12.25 21.81 0.23
CA SER A 83 10.78 21.66 0.22
C SER A 83 10.20 21.40 -1.16
N LEU A 84 10.83 21.89 -2.23
CA LEU A 84 10.36 21.74 -3.61
C LEU A 84 11.33 20.88 -4.42
N ARG A 85 10.81 19.88 -5.13
CA ARG A 85 11.58 18.93 -5.96
C ARG A 85 11.06 18.89 -7.39
N VAL A 86 11.85 18.34 -8.30
CA VAL A 86 11.39 18.08 -9.67
C VAL A 86 10.17 17.16 -9.62
N LEU A 87 9.07 17.57 -10.26
CA LEU A 87 7.82 16.82 -10.29
C LEU A 87 7.78 15.91 -11.53
N ASN A 88 8.02 14.63 -11.33
CA ASN A 88 7.88 13.61 -12.36
C ASN A 88 6.43 13.10 -12.46
N ASP A 89 6.05 12.52 -13.59
CA ASP A 89 4.70 11.97 -13.76
C ASP A 89 4.40 10.81 -12.77
N SER A 90 5.43 10.06 -12.37
CA SER A 90 5.35 9.01 -11.34
C SER A 90 4.99 9.52 -9.95
N ASP A 91 5.25 10.81 -9.69
CA ASP A 91 4.98 11.45 -8.40
C ASP A 91 3.52 11.91 -8.30
N ILE A 92 2.81 12.04 -9.42
CA ILE A 92 1.42 12.53 -9.53
C ILE A 92 0.45 11.40 -9.17
N ARG A 93 0.47 11.02 -7.90
CA ARG A 93 -0.34 9.93 -7.35
C ARG A 93 -0.97 10.30 -6.03
N HIS A 94 -2.13 9.73 -5.75
CA HIS A 94 -2.84 9.89 -4.48
C HIS A 94 -2.03 9.29 -3.33
N ILE A 95 -2.25 9.76 -2.09
CA ILE A 95 -1.50 9.30 -0.92
C ILE A 95 -1.63 7.78 -0.69
N ALA A 96 -2.81 7.24 -0.93
CA ALA A 96 -3.09 5.80 -0.83
C ALA A 96 -2.64 5.00 -2.06
N ALA A 97 -2.10 5.63 -3.11
CA ALA A 97 -1.61 4.94 -4.30
C ALA A 97 -0.10 4.67 -4.18
N GLY A 98 0.29 3.42 -4.44
CA GLY A 98 1.69 3.03 -4.50
C GLY A 98 2.34 3.46 -5.82
N ASP A 99 3.64 3.25 -5.95
CA ASP A 99 4.37 3.41 -7.22
C ASP A 99 4.08 2.29 -8.24
N GLY A 100 3.27 1.29 -7.86
CA GLY A 100 2.95 0.14 -8.71
C GLY A 100 4.06 -0.92 -8.78
N THR A 101 5.15 -0.74 -8.05
CA THR A 101 6.33 -1.63 -8.10
C THR A 101 6.48 -2.52 -6.87
N GLY A 102 5.67 -2.29 -5.82
CA GLY A 102 5.76 -3.02 -4.55
C GLY A 102 4.48 -3.74 -4.14
N SER A 103 4.63 -4.76 -3.29
CA SER A 103 3.53 -5.26 -2.46
C SER A 103 3.04 -4.16 -1.52
N GLU A 104 1.81 -4.27 -1.00
CA GLU A 104 1.24 -3.28 -0.06
C GLU A 104 2.16 -3.00 1.16
N GLY A 105 3.08 -3.92 1.50
CA GLY A 105 4.08 -3.75 2.56
C GLY A 105 5.28 -2.84 2.21
N ARG A 106 5.60 -2.62 0.93
CA ARG A 106 6.71 -1.75 0.47
C ARG A 106 6.23 -0.45 -0.18
N LYS A 107 4.97 -0.10 0.04
CA LYS A 107 4.30 1.02 -0.60
C LYS A 107 4.85 2.35 -0.10
N GLU A 108 5.57 3.06 -0.96
CA GLU A 108 6.05 4.41 -0.63
C GLU A 108 5.09 5.50 -1.12
N ILE A 109 4.73 6.41 -0.21
CA ILE A 109 3.99 7.63 -0.56
C ILE A 109 4.86 8.55 -1.42
N SER A 110 4.26 9.24 -2.38
CA SER A 110 4.97 10.23 -3.21
C SER A 110 5.50 11.39 -2.36
N TRP A 111 6.64 11.96 -2.76
CA TRP A 111 7.27 13.07 -2.04
C TRP A 111 6.35 14.30 -1.94
N ILE A 112 5.41 14.46 -2.88
CA ILE A 112 4.41 15.53 -2.80
C ILE A 112 3.57 15.44 -1.52
N TRP A 113 3.49 14.28 -0.86
CA TRP A 113 2.79 14.08 0.42
C TRP A 113 3.74 14.09 1.63
N LYS A 114 5.06 14.01 1.41
CA LYS A 114 6.08 14.07 2.46
C LYS A 114 6.33 15.54 2.80
N THR A 115 5.55 16.10 3.72
CA THR A 115 5.82 17.46 4.21
C THR A 115 7.17 17.48 4.93
N SER A 116 8.13 18.24 4.41
CA SER A 116 9.31 18.61 5.17
C SER A 116 8.83 19.58 6.25
N GLY A 117 8.57 19.06 7.46
CA GLY A 117 7.96 19.79 8.58
C GLY A 117 8.82 20.91 9.19
N LEU A 118 9.74 21.49 8.45
CA LEU A 118 10.61 22.58 8.90
C LEU A 118 10.63 23.69 7.84
N SER A 119 9.57 24.47 7.78
CA SER A 119 9.73 25.89 7.45
C SER A 119 10.06 26.57 8.77
N SER A 120 11.31 27.03 8.92
CA SER A 120 11.80 27.74 10.11
C SER A 120 11.17 29.13 10.33
N ASP A 121 10.16 29.50 9.53
CA ASP A 121 9.71 30.90 9.39
C ASP A 121 8.21 31.09 9.59
N GLY A 122 7.55 30.22 10.38
CA GLY A 122 6.22 30.46 10.96
C GLY A 122 5.07 30.83 10.01
N THR A 123 5.28 30.75 8.69
CA THR A 123 4.32 31.24 7.71
C THR A 123 3.28 30.16 7.48
N VAL A 124 2.10 30.42 8.03
CA VAL A 124 0.91 29.57 7.95
C VAL A 124 0.54 29.37 6.47
N LEU A 125 0.86 28.19 5.93
CA LEU A 125 0.20 27.70 4.72
C LEU A 125 -1.30 27.69 4.99
N THR A 126 -2.10 28.07 4.00
CA THR A 126 -3.57 28.17 4.12
C THR A 126 -4.17 26.99 4.90
N ASP A 127 -4.83 27.34 6.01
CA ASP A 127 -5.20 26.43 7.10
C ASP A 127 -5.96 25.17 6.61
N GLN A 128 -6.90 25.36 5.67
CA GLN A 128 -7.73 24.28 5.15
C GLN A 128 -6.99 23.23 4.30
N ALA A 129 -6.01 23.66 3.49
CA ALA A 129 -5.25 22.74 2.66
C ALA A 129 -4.29 21.87 3.49
N MET A 130 -3.73 22.47 4.55
CA MET A 130 -2.89 21.76 5.52
C MET A 130 -3.72 20.78 6.35
N VAL A 131 -4.95 21.14 6.74
CA VAL A 131 -5.88 20.23 7.43
C VAL A 131 -6.21 19.00 6.58
N ASN A 132 -6.57 19.18 5.30
CA ASN A 132 -6.90 18.06 4.42
C ASN A 132 -5.69 17.11 4.20
N LEU A 133 -4.49 17.68 4.05
CA LEU A 133 -3.24 16.92 3.95
C LEU A 133 -2.97 16.12 5.24
N GLN A 134 -3.15 16.76 6.40
CA GLN A 134 -2.97 16.10 7.70
C GLN A 134 -3.99 14.97 7.92
N GLU A 135 -5.24 15.15 7.50
CA GLU A 135 -6.28 14.11 7.62
C GLU A 135 -5.95 12.88 6.77
N GLY A 136 -5.61 13.07 5.49
CA GLY A 136 -5.17 11.97 4.63
C GLY A 136 -3.95 11.23 5.16
N LEU A 137 -2.96 11.97 5.67
CA LEU A 137 -1.76 11.40 6.32
C LEU A 137 -2.10 10.61 7.58
N ARG A 138 -3.02 11.10 8.43
CA ARG A 138 -3.47 10.39 9.63
C ARG A 138 -4.16 9.08 9.29
N VAL A 139 -5.02 9.07 8.28
CA VAL A 139 -5.70 7.86 7.82
C VAL A 139 -4.67 6.83 7.33
N GLU A 140 -3.73 7.23 6.49
CA GLU A 140 -2.70 6.30 5.98
C GLU A 140 -1.73 5.84 7.08
N PHE A 141 -1.42 6.68 8.06
CA PHE A 141 -0.67 6.28 9.26
C PHE A 141 -1.42 5.21 10.06
N CYS A 142 -2.71 5.41 10.33
CA CYS A 142 -3.54 4.43 11.04
C CYS A 142 -3.61 3.11 10.29
N LYS A 143 -3.77 3.12 8.96
CA LYS A 143 -3.74 1.91 8.13
C LYS A 143 -2.37 1.22 8.16
N ALA A 144 -1.28 1.97 8.05
CA ALA A 144 0.07 1.42 8.11
C ALA A 144 0.36 0.79 9.49
N ARG A 145 -0.06 1.45 10.57
CA ARG A 145 0.06 0.92 11.94
C ARG A 145 -0.77 -0.35 12.13
N ALA A 146 -2.02 -0.37 11.68
CA ALA A 146 -2.87 -1.56 11.74
C ALA A 146 -2.30 -2.73 10.93
N ARG A 147 -1.67 -2.45 9.78
CA ARG A 147 -0.94 -3.48 9.00
C ARG A 147 0.27 -4.01 9.77
N ALA A 148 1.05 -3.13 10.40
CA ALA A 148 2.20 -3.55 11.20
C ALA A 148 1.79 -4.41 12.39
N MET A 149 0.73 -4.04 13.11
CA MET A 149 0.18 -4.84 14.22
C MET A 149 -0.27 -6.23 13.75
N ARG A 150 -1.07 -6.29 12.67
CA ARG A 150 -1.49 -7.58 12.08
C ARG A 150 -0.32 -8.40 11.60
N TRP A 151 0.71 -7.78 11.02
CA TRP A 151 1.90 -8.51 10.60
C TRP A 151 2.59 -9.21 11.77
N THR A 152 2.70 -8.55 12.92
CA THR A 152 3.24 -9.17 14.15
C THR A 152 2.39 -10.37 14.58
N GLU A 153 1.07 -10.21 14.61
CA GLU A 153 0.14 -11.30 14.94
C GLU A 153 0.27 -12.48 13.96
N GLU A 154 0.35 -12.22 12.66
CA GLU A 154 0.53 -13.25 11.63
C GLU A 154 1.86 -14.01 11.78
N VAL A 155 2.94 -13.34 12.18
CA VAL A 155 4.21 -14.03 12.46
C VAL A 155 4.04 -14.99 13.63
N GLU A 156 3.46 -14.54 14.74
CA GLU A 156 3.21 -15.39 15.91
C GLU A 156 2.27 -16.57 15.58
N LEU A 157 1.22 -16.31 14.79
CA LEU A 157 0.28 -17.33 14.33
C LEU A 157 0.96 -18.36 13.42
N VAL A 158 1.77 -17.93 12.46
CA VAL A 158 2.47 -18.83 11.55
C VAL A 158 3.46 -19.72 12.30
N GLU A 159 4.20 -19.18 13.26
CA GLU A 159 5.10 -19.98 14.12
C GLU A 159 4.31 -21.05 14.90
N GLU A 160 3.18 -20.67 15.48
CA GLU A 160 2.30 -21.58 16.21
C GLU A 160 1.63 -22.61 15.29
N GLU A 161 1.23 -22.22 14.07
CA GLU A 161 0.70 -23.14 13.07
C GLU A 161 1.75 -24.15 12.63
N MET A 162 2.99 -23.74 12.39
CA MET A 162 4.10 -24.64 12.06
C MET A 162 4.31 -25.68 13.18
N ARG A 163 4.27 -25.24 14.45
CA ARG A 163 4.35 -26.13 15.61
C ARG A 163 3.18 -27.12 15.64
N ARG A 164 1.96 -26.67 15.37
CA ARG A 164 0.75 -27.52 15.33
C ARG A 164 0.79 -28.53 14.18
N VAL A 165 1.26 -28.13 12.99
CA VAL A 165 1.40 -29.03 11.84
C VAL A 165 2.39 -30.15 12.13
N LYS A 166 3.53 -29.84 12.76
CA LYS A 166 4.50 -30.85 13.22
C LYS A 166 3.87 -31.81 14.22
N ALA A 167 3.20 -31.29 15.25
CA ALA A 167 2.52 -32.12 16.26
C ALA A 167 1.41 -33.00 15.64
N PHE A 168 0.64 -32.44 14.71
CA PHE A 168 -0.41 -33.17 13.99
C PHE A 168 0.17 -34.30 13.14
N CYS A 169 1.29 -34.09 12.45
CA CYS A 169 1.95 -35.14 11.67
C CYS A 169 2.38 -36.33 12.55
N ILE A 170 2.97 -36.05 13.72
CA ILE A 170 3.36 -37.10 14.68
C ILE A 170 2.12 -37.84 15.17
N TRP A 171 1.10 -37.12 15.62
CA TRP A 171 -0.13 -37.71 16.11
C TRP A 171 -0.80 -38.58 15.04
N GLN A 172 -0.89 -38.09 13.80
CA GLN A 172 -1.50 -38.83 12.70
C GLN A 172 -0.68 -40.07 12.32
N ALA A 173 0.65 -40.02 12.44
CA ALA A 173 1.49 -41.20 12.25
C ALA A 173 1.16 -42.29 13.29
N GLY A 174 1.05 -41.92 14.56
CA GLY A 174 0.64 -42.84 15.63
C GLY A 174 -0.78 -43.38 15.44
N TRP A 175 -1.71 -42.54 14.97
CA TRP A 175 -3.06 -42.97 14.64
C TRP A 175 -3.06 -44.04 13.54
N TRP A 176 -2.30 -43.86 12.46
CA TRP A 176 -2.16 -44.88 11.41
C TRP A 176 -1.58 -46.20 11.92
N GLU A 177 -0.58 -46.15 12.81
CA GLU A 177 -0.01 -47.35 13.43
C GLU A 177 -1.00 -48.08 14.35
N ALA A 178 -1.84 -47.35 15.08
CA ALA A 178 -2.92 -47.93 15.85
C ALA A 178 -3.95 -48.61 14.93
N GLN A 179 -4.30 -47.97 13.80
CA GLN A 179 -5.22 -48.56 12.81
C GLN A 179 -4.67 -49.85 12.18
N ALA A 180 -3.35 -49.98 12.02
CA ALA A 180 -2.72 -51.22 11.55
C ALA A 180 -2.96 -52.40 12.51
N ARG A 181 -3.12 -52.13 13.81
CA ARG A 181 -3.35 -53.16 14.85
C ARG A 181 -4.83 -53.51 15.02
N VAL A 182 -5.72 -52.53 14.83
CA VAL A 182 -7.15 -52.65 15.15
C VAL A 182 -7.99 -53.12 13.96
N ARG A 183 -7.58 -52.87 12.71
CA ARG A 183 -8.39 -53.24 11.54
C ARG A 183 -8.44 -54.76 11.34
N GLU A 184 -9.65 -55.29 11.49
CA GLU A 184 -10.02 -56.66 11.13
C GLU A 184 -10.56 -56.71 9.70
N GLY A 185 -10.34 -57.82 9.01
CA GLY A 185 -10.72 -58.02 7.61
C GLY A 185 -10.39 -59.43 7.14
N HIS A 186 -10.74 -59.75 5.89
CA HIS A 186 -10.39 -61.03 5.27
C HIS A 186 -8.87 -61.24 5.32
N LEU A 187 -8.41 -62.45 5.66
CA LEU A 187 -7.00 -62.77 5.88
C LEU A 187 -6.09 -62.26 4.74
N ASP A 188 -6.57 -62.38 3.50
CA ASP A 188 -5.84 -62.02 2.28
C ASP A 188 -5.59 -60.50 2.14
N LEU A 189 -6.39 -59.66 2.80
CA LEU A 189 -6.31 -58.19 2.75
C LEU A 189 -5.62 -57.59 3.99
N LEU A 190 -5.42 -58.37 5.06
CA LEU A 190 -4.82 -57.90 6.31
C LEU A 190 -3.38 -57.42 6.11
N GLU A 191 -2.59 -58.14 5.30
CA GLU A 191 -1.20 -57.75 5.03
C GLU A 191 -1.13 -56.41 4.28
N GLY A 192 -1.92 -56.25 3.22
CA GLY A 192 -1.97 -55.03 2.43
C GLY A 192 -2.48 -53.82 3.21
N THR A 193 -3.50 -54.00 4.05
CA THR A 193 -4.05 -52.93 4.90
C THR A 193 -3.07 -52.48 5.98
N ARG A 194 -2.33 -53.41 6.59
CA ARG A 194 -1.24 -53.12 7.53
C ARG A 194 -0.08 -52.39 6.85
N ALA A 195 0.38 -52.90 5.70
CA ALA A 195 1.44 -52.28 4.92
C ALA A 195 1.09 -50.85 4.51
N TYR A 196 -0.15 -50.63 4.06
CA TYR A 196 -0.64 -49.29 3.72
C TYR A 196 -0.65 -48.35 4.93
N ALA A 197 -1.14 -48.80 6.08
CA ALA A 197 -1.16 -47.99 7.30
C ALA A 197 0.26 -47.59 7.74
N HIS A 198 1.22 -48.53 7.74
CA HIS A 198 2.62 -48.22 8.05
C HIS A 198 3.26 -47.26 7.03
N ARG A 199 2.93 -47.40 5.73
CA ARG A 199 3.36 -46.45 4.71
C ARG A 199 2.82 -45.04 4.99
N GLN A 200 1.53 -44.91 5.34
CA GLN A 200 0.94 -43.61 5.69
C GLN A 200 1.61 -43.00 6.94
N ALA A 201 1.89 -43.80 7.96
CA ALA A 201 2.63 -43.36 9.14
C ALA A 201 4.03 -42.84 8.78
N SER A 202 4.76 -43.56 7.92
CA SER A 202 6.08 -43.14 7.42
C SER A 202 6.03 -41.82 6.65
N ILE A 203 5.02 -41.62 5.78
CA ILE A 203 4.83 -40.36 5.05
C ILE A 203 4.61 -39.20 6.03
N ARG A 204 3.78 -39.38 7.06
CA ARG A 204 3.51 -38.33 8.05
C ARG A 204 4.75 -37.98 8.88
N ARG A 205 5.58 -38.96 9.25
CA ARG A 205 6.88 -38.70 9.89
C ARG A 205 7.83 -37.94 8.99
N ARG A 206 7.92 -38.30 7.71
CA ARG A 206 8.72 -37.53 6.74
C ARG A 206 8.24 -36.09 6.59
N MET A 207 6.92 -35.86 6.55
CA MET A 207 6.37 -34.50 6.52
C MET A 207 6.76 -33.70 7.76
N HIS A 208 6.74 -34.31 8.95
CA HIS A 208 7.25 -33.69 10.18
C HIS A 208 8.72 -33.29 10.05
N ASP A 209 9.58 -34.19 9.58
CA ASP A 209 11.03 -33.97 9.49
C ASP A 209 11.41 -32.94 8.42
N CYS A 210 10.62 -32.84 7.35
CA CYS A 210 10.84 -31.90 6.26
C CYS A 210 10.20 -30.52 6.47
N CYS A 211 9.30 -30.36 7.45
CA CYS A 211 8.82 -29.04 7.84
C CYS A 211 9.95 -28.30 8.56
N VAL A 212 10.64 -27.39 7.85
CA VAL A 212 11.53 -26.39 8.47
C VAL A 212 10.64 -25.34 9.08
#